data_AF-A0A969CLC5-F1
#
_entry.id   AF-A0A969CLC5-F1
#
_cell.length_a   1.000
_cell.length_b   1.000
_cell.length_c   1.000
_cell.angle_alpha   90.00
_cell.angle_beta   90.00
_cell.angle_gamma   90.00
#
_symmetry.space_group_name_H-M   'P 1'
#
loop_
_entity.id
_entity.type
_entity.pdbx_description
1 polymer ?
#
loop_
_entity_poly.entity_id
_entity_poly.type
_entity_poly.pdbx_seq_one_letter_code
_entity_poly.pdbx_strand_id
1 'polypeptide(L)'
;PLRQRTLEHLAVLQIHLRVGQNLDEDERKLAMNLTPVYEQWREETLQQGRQEGIQLGLQQGERALVLRLLARRVGTMPAEVIAQVEALSLPELETLGEALLEFSTLEEVRAWLQLHPSL
;
A
#
# COMPACT_ATOMS: atom_id res chain seq x y z
N PRO A 1 2.89 -10.28 16.72
CA PRO A 1 4.21 -10.62 16.13
C PRO A 1 4.82 -11.93 16.66
N LEU A 2 5.05 -12.06 17.97
CA LEU A 2 5.74 -13.24 18.55
C LEU A 2 4.89 -14.52 18.45
N ARG A 3 3.61 -14.45 18.83
CA ARG A 3 2.66 -15.59 18.82
C ARG A 3 2.50 -16.23 17.43
N GLN A 4 2.42 -15.43 16.38
CA GLN A 4 2.25 -15.93 15.01
C GLN A 4 3.52 -16.66 14.55
N ARG A 5 4.70 -16.09 14.79
CA ARG A 5 5.98 -16.74 14.50
C ARG A 5 6.12 -18.07 15.24
N THR A 6 5.72 -18.12 16.52
CA THR A 6 5.71 -19.36 17.30
C THR A 6 4.79 -20.41 16.68
N LEU A 7 3.58 -20.04 16.24
CA LEU A 7 2.65 -20.96 15.58
C LEU A 7 3.17 -21.45 14.22
N GLU A 8 3.83 -20.58 13.45
CA GLU A 8 4.45 -20.93 12.17
C GLU A 8 5.61 -21.92 12.35
N HIS A 9 6.53 -21.64 13.27
CA HIS A 9 7.61 -22.58 13.60
C HIS A 9 7.08 -23.91 14.12
N LEU A 10 6.00 -23.91 14.91
CA LEU A 10 5.34 -25.13 15.36
C LEU A 10 4.69 -25.91 14.21
N ALA A 11 4.08 -25.23 13.24
CA ALA A 11 3.48 -25.86 12.07
C ALA A 11 4.54 -26.51 11.16
N VAL A 12 5.65 -25.82 10.90
CA VAL A 12 6.80 -26.36 10.16
C VAL A 12 7.41 -27.55 10.91
N LEU A 13 7.60 -27.44 12.22
CA LEU A 13 8.10 -28.53 13.04
C LEU A 13 7.14 -29.74 13.05
N GLN A 14 5.83 -29.52 13.09
CA GLN A 14 4.83 -30.59 13.00
C GLN A 14 4.90 -31.33 11.67
N ILE A 15 5.15 -30.63 10.56
CA ILE A 15 5.38 -31.25 9.25
C ILE A 15 6.65 -32.11 9.31
N HIS A 16 7.78 -31.56 9.76
CA HIS A 16 9.03 -32.31 9.89
C HIS A 16 8.92 -33.55 10.80
N LEU A 17 8.21 -33.43 11.94
CA LEU A 17 8.02 -34.54 12.87
C LEU A 17 7.10 -35.63 12.28
N ARG A 18 6.08 -35.25 11.50
CA ARG A 18 5.17 -36.20 10.84
C ARG A 18 5.81 -36.90 9.65
N VAL A 19 6.72 -36.21 8.96
CA VAL A 19 7.54 -36.76 7.88
C VAL A 19 8.43 -37.93 8.33
N GLY A 20 8.81 -37.97 9.60
CA GLY A 20 9.59 -39.07 10.18
C GLY A 20 8.79 -40.28 10.67
N GLN A 21 7.45 -40.23 10.70
CA GLN A 21 6.67 -41.23 11.44
C GLN A 21 5.79 -42.19 10.63
N ASN A 22 5.54 -42.01 9.32
CA ASN A 22 4.82 -42.99 8.48
C ASN A 22 4.70 -42.59 6.98
N LEU A 23 5.59 -41.74 6.45
CA LEU A 23 5.54 -41.34 5.03
C LEU A 23 6.43 -42.26 4.18
N ASP A 24 6.00 -42.53 2.96
CA ASP A 24 6.90 -43.15 1.98
C ASP A 24 7.97 -42.14 1.49
N GLU A 25 8.96 -42.62 0.73
CA GLU A 25 10.10 -41.81 0.27
C GLU A 25 9.66 -40.65 -0.64
N ASP A 26 8.58 -40.82 -1.39
CA ASP A 26 8.07 -39.83 -2.34
C ASP A 26 7.29 -38.72 -1.60
N GLU A 27 6.46 -39.10 -0.63
CA GLU A 27 5.78 -38.18 0.29
C GLU A 27 6.77 -37.36 1.13
N ARG A 28 7.86 -37.99 1.59
CA ARG A 28 8.93 -37.29 2.31
C ARG A 28 9.65 -36.27 1.45
N LYS A 29 10.01 -36.64 0.22
CA LYS A 29 10.63 -35.71 -0.74
C LYS A 29 9.70 -34.56 -1.07
N LEU A 30 8.42 -34.83 -1.27
CA LEU A 30 7.41 -33.81 -1.52
C LEU A 30 7.31 -32.82 -0.35
N ALA A 31 7.22 -33.29 0.89
CA ALA A 31 7.16 -32.43 2.07
C ALA A 31 8.46 -31.60 2.29
N MET A 32 9.62 -32.19 2.03
CA MET A 32 10.91 -31.48 2.07
C MET A 32 11.01 -30.37 1.01
N ASN A 33 10.40 -30.57 -0.15
CA ASN A 33 10.39 -29.58 -1.22
C ASN A 33 9.31 -28.50 -1.05
N LEU A 34 8.16 -28.84 -0.44
CA LEU A 34 7.06 -27.90 -0.24
C LEU A 34 7.33 -26.86 0.86
N THR A 35 8.12 -27.21 1.88
CA THR A 35 8.39 -26.33 3.01
C THR A 35 9.16 -25.06 2.61
N PRO A 36 10.31 -25.15 1.88
CA PRO A 36 11.03 -23.97 1.40
C PRO A 36 10.21 -23.13 0.41
N VAL A 37 9.42 -23.80 -0.47
CA VAL A 37 8.56 -23.12 -1.44
C VAL A 37 7.47 -22.30 -0.74
N TYR A 38 6.85 -22.86 0.30
CA TYR A 38 5.86 -22.15 1.10
C TYR A 38 6.47 -20.95 1.85
N GLU A 39 7.64 -21.12 2.45
CA GLU A 39 8.35 -20.05 3.15
C GLU A 39 8.70 -18.90 2.20
N GLN A 40 9.23 -19.22 1.03
CA GLN A 40 9.56 -18.24 -0.01
C GLN A 40 8.31 -17.48 -0.47
N TRP A 41 7.24 -18.19 -0.86
CA TRP A 41 6.00 -17.56 -1.31
C TRP A 41 5.39 -16.64 -0.23
N ARG A 42 5.45 -17.05 1.04
CA ARG A 42 4.99 -16.25 2.16
C ARG A 42 5.82 -14.98 2.34
N GLU A 43 7.14 -15.08 2.26
CA GLU A 43 8.03 -13.92 2.35
C GLU A 43 7.77 -12.94 1.21
N GLU A 44 7.68 -13.43 -0.03
CA GLU A 44 7.36 -12.62 -1.20
C GLU A 44 6.03 -11.88 -1.03
N THR A 45 4.97 -12.59 -0.63
CA THR A 45 3.63 -12.02 -0.43
C THR A 45 3.63 -10.98 0.70
N LEU A 46 4.36 -11.23 1.80
CA LEU A 46 4.49 -10.25 2.89
C LEU A 46 5.25 -9.00 2.45
N GLN A 47 6.30 -9.16 1.63
CA GLN A 47 7.05 -8.02 1.10
C GLN A 47 6.20 -7.21 0.13
N GLN A 48 5.46 -7.87 -0.77
CA GLN A 48 4.53 -7.21 -1.69
C GLN A 48 3.46 -6.42 -0.92
N GLY A 49 2.77 -7.06 0.04
CA GLY A 49 1.75 -6.38 0.83
C GLY A 49 2.30 -5.21 1.67
N ARG A 50 3.56 -5.31 2.12
CA ARG A 50 4.24 -4.19 2.79
C ARG A 50 4.52 -3.04 1.82
N GLN A 51 5.01 -3.33 0.62
CA GLN A 51 5.29 -2.32 -0.40
C GLN A 51 4.00 -1.61 -0.84
N GLU A 52 2.95 -2.37 -1.13
CA GLU A 52 1.62 -1.84 -1.47
C GLU A 52 1.07 -0.97 -0.33
N GLY A 53 1.17 -1.43 0.92
CA GLY A 53 0.72 -0.66 2.08
C GLY A 53 1.48 0.65 2.27
N ILE A 54 2.80 0.67 2.01
CA ILE A 54 3.61 1.89 2.04
C ILE A 54 3.17 2.84 0.93
N GLN A 55 3.01 2.35 -0.30
CA GLN A 55 2.60 3.18 -1.45
C GLN A 55 1.22 3.80 -1.24
N LEU A 56 0.24 3.00 -0.80
CA LEU A 56 -1.10 3.48 -0.46
C LEU A 56 -1.05 4.50 0.68
N GLY A 57 -0.26 4.24 1.72
CA GLY A 57 -0.11 5.14 2.86
C GLY A 57 0.51 6.49 2.48
N LEU A 58 1.52 6.49 1.61
CA LEU A 58 2.14 7.72 1.08
C LEU A 58 1.12 8.51 0.26
N GLN A 59 0.44 7.86 -0.69
CA GLN A 59 -0.54 8.54 -1.53
C GLN A 59 -1.72 9.12 -0.72
N GLN A 60 -2.24 8.38 0.26
CA GLN A 60 -3.30 8.87 1.14
C GLN A 60 -2.81 10.04 2.02
N GLY A 61 -1.59 9.93 2.56
CA GLY A 61 -0.99 10.97 3.39
C GLY A 61 -0.75 12.26 2.63
N GLU A 62 -0.23 12.17 1.41
CA GLU A 62 0.02 13.32 0.54
C GLU A 62 -1.27 14.01 0.12
N ARG A 63 -2.28 13.25 -0.34
CA ARG A 63 -3.60 13.79 -0.67
C ARG A 63 -4.22 14.53 0.52
N ALA A 64 -4.18 13.93 1.70
CA ALA A 64 -4.70 14.56 2.91
C ALA A 64 -3.94 15.84 3.27
N LEU A 65 -2.62 15.87 3.05
CA LEU A 65 -1.80 17.06 3.26
C LEU A 65 -2.16 18.17 2.27
N VAL A 66 -2.22 17.86 0.98
CA VAL A 66 -2.57 18.80 -0.10
C VAL A 66 -3.94 19.43 0.17
N LEU A 67 -4.97 18.62 0.45
CA LEU A 67 -6.32 19.12 0.77
C LEU A 67 -6.33 20.07 1.98
N ARG A 68 -5.59 19.73 3.04
CA ARG A 68 -5.47 20.60 4.22
C ARG A 68 -4.75 21.91 3.92
N LEU A 69 -3.71 21.87 3.10
CA LEU A 69 -2.95 23.06 2.72
C LEU A 69 -3.78 23.97 1.81
N LEU A 70 -4.49 23.41 0.83
CA LEU A 70 -5.43 24.15 0.00
C LEU A 70 -6.52 24.80 0.84
N ALA A 71 -7.16 24.05 1.75
CA ALA A 71 -8.18 24.60 2.63
C ALA A 71 -7.65 25.77 3.50
N ARG A 72 -6.37 25.72 3.89
CA ARG A 72 -5.72 26.80 4.64
C ARG A 72 -5.35 28.01 3.78
N ARG A 73 -5.04 27.79 2.50
CA ARG A 73 -4.62 28.82 1.54
C ARG A 73 -5.79 29.60 0.97
N VAL A 74 -6.78 28.87 0.45
CA VAL A 74 -7.91 29.46 -0.31
C VAL A 74 -9.23 29.44 0.46
N GLY A 75 -9.24 28.89 1.69
CA GLY A 75 -10.41 28.82 2.55
C GLY A 75 -11.29 27.60 2.27
N THR A 76 -12.61 27.75 2.47
CA THR A 76 -13.55 26.64 2.33
C THR A 76 -13.65 26.19 0.88
N MET A 77 -13.28 24.93 0.61
CA MET A 77 -13.39 24.35 -0.73
C MET A 77 -14.74 23.65 -0.92
N PRO A 78 -15.40 23.81 -2.08
CA PRO A 78 -16.59 23.04 -2.44
C PRO A 78 -16.28 21.54 -2.54
N ALA A 79 -17.28 20.71 -2.23
CA ALA A 79 -17.16 19.24 -2.30
C ALA A 79 -16.71 18.74 -3.68
N GLU A 80 -17.12 19.41 -4.76
CA GLU A 80 -16.71 19.09 -6.13
C GLU A 80 -15.20 19.23 -6.35
N VAL A 81 -14.60 20.30 -5.82
CA VAL A 81 -13.15 20.54 -5.93
C VAL A 81 -12.38 19.50 -5.11
N ILE A 82 -12.89 19.18 -3.92
CA ILE A 82 -12.31 18.12 -3.08
C ILE A 82 -12.32 16.79 -3.83
N ALA A 83 -13.45 16.40 -4.42
CA ALA A 83 -13.56 15.15 -5.17
C ALA A 83 -12.61 15.09 -6.37
N GLN A 84 -12.40 16.22 -7.07
CA GLN A 84 -11.42 16.28 -8.17
C GLN A 84 -9.99 16.05 -7.67
N VAL A 85 -9.59 16.70 -6.57
CA VAL A 85 -8.27 16.49 -5.94
C VAL A 85 -8.14 15.05 -5.42
N GLU A 86 -9.22 14.45 -4.92
CA GLU A 86 -9.21 13.06 -4.49
C GLU A 86 -9.01 12.07 -5.64
N ALA A 87 -9.50 12.42 -6.83
CA ALA A 87 -9.34 11.62 -8.05
C ALA A 87 -7.95 11.75 -8.70
N LEU A 88 -7.12 12.72 -8.29
CA LEU A 88 -5.77 12.88 -8.85
C LEU A 88 -4.87 11.68 -8.56
N SER A 89 -4.05 11.33 -9.54
CA SER A 89 -2.94 10.38 -9.41
C SER A 89 -1.84 10.95 -8.50
N LEU A 90 -0.93 10.09 -8.03
CA LEU A 90 0.18 10.52 -7.18
C LEU A 90 1.06 11.60 -7.84
N PRO A 91 1.50 11.47 -9.11
CA PRO A 91 2.31 12.51 -9.76
C PRO A 91 1.58 13.85 -9.92
N GLU A 92 0.27 13.82 -10.14
CA GLU A 92 -0.55 15.03 -10.21
C GLU A 92 -0.68 15.70 -8.83
N LEU A 93 -0.79 14.90 -7.75
CA LEU A 93 -0.78 15.41 -6.38
C LEU A 93 0.55 16.07 -6.03
N GLU A 94 1.69 15.49 -6.43
CA GLU A 94 3.02 16.07 -6.22
C GLU A 94 3.11 17.43 -6.92
N THR A 95 2.67 17.49 -8.19
CA THR A 95 2.65 18.73 -8.99
C THR A 95 1.72 19.78 -8.38
N LEU A 96 0.53 19.38 -7.91
CA LEU A 96 -0.38 20.25 -7.18
C LEU A 96 0.23 20.72 -5.85
N GLY A 97 1.00 19.87 -5.18
CA GLY A 97 1.75 20.15 -3.96
C GLY A 97 2.73 21.31 -4.09
N GLU A 98 3.36 21.44 -5.25
CA GLU A 98 4.24 22.56 -5.57
C GLU A 98 3.42 23.80 -5.99
N ALA A 99 2.48 23.63 -6.91
CA ALA A 99 1.67 24.73 -7.44
C ALA A 99 0.80 25.42 -6.37
N LEU A 100 0.32 24.67 -5.36
CA LEU A 100 -0.51 25.22 -4.28
C LEU A 100 0.20 26.30 -3.47
N LEU A 101 1.54 26.35 -3.52
CA LEU A 101 2.32 27.37 -2.85
C LEU A 101 2.17 28.75 -3.50
N GLU A 102 1.65 28.83 -4.71
CA GLU A 102 1.40 30.08 -5.43
C GLU A 102 -0.08 30.50 -5.39
N PHE A 103 -0.98 29.59 -5.04
CA PHE A 103 -2.42 29.88 -5.00
C PHE A 103 -2.81 30.80 -3.86
N SER A 104 -3.63 31.78 -4.20
CA SER A 104 -4.27 32.74 -3.30
C SER A 104 -5.80 32.67 -3.36
N THR A 105 -6.38 32.07 -4.39
CA THR A 105 -7.83 32.00 -4.59
C THR A 105 -8.31 30.62 -5.05
N LEU A 106 -9.59 30.33 -4.80
CA LEU A 106 -10.22 29.08 -5.24
C LEU A 106 -10.27 28.95 -6.77
N GLU A 107 -10.36 30.07 -7.50
CA GLU A 107 -10.42 30.05 -8.96
C GLU A 107 -9.10 29.59 -9.60
N GLU A 108 -7.96 29.91 -8.98
CA GLU A 108 -6.65 29.40 -9.44
C GLU A 108 -6.56 27.87 -9.29
N VAL A 109 -7.08 27.33 -8.19
CA VAL A 109 -7.17 25.87 -7.97
C VAL A 109 -8.05 25.23 -9.04
N ARG A 110 -9.22 25.82 -9.33
CA ARG A 110 -10.13 25.31 -10.36
C ARG A 110 -9.50 25.35 -11.75
N ALA A 111 -8.84 26.45 -12.09
CA ALA A 111 -8.14 26.59 -13.36
C ALA A 111 -7.04 25.55 -13.52
N TRP A 112 -6.28 25.29 -12.45
CA TRP A 112 -5.25 24.25 -12.45
C TRP A 112 -5.85 22.86 -12.67
N LEU A 113 -6.93 22.51 -11.97
CA LEU A 113 -7.61 21.21 -12.11
C LEU A 113 -8.22 20.99 -13.50
N GLN A 114 -8.69 22.05 -14.16
CA GLN A 114 -9.20 21.97 -15.53
C GLN A 114 -8.10 21.65 -16.55
N LEU A 115 -6.86 22.09 -16.29
CA LEU A 115 -5.70 21.83 -17.15
C LEU A 115 -5.08 20.45 -16.91
N HIS A 116 -5.34 19.85 -15.74
CA HIS A 116 -4.83 18.54 -15.32
C HIS A 116 -5.98 17.61 -14.94
N PRO A 117 -6.84 17.23 -15.92
CA PRO A 117 -7.91 16.28 -15.65
C PRO A 117 -7.32 14.91 -15.33
N SER A 118 -7.76 14.32 -14.22
CA SER A 118 -7.48 12.93 -13.91
C SER A 118 -8.11 12.03 -14.99
N LEU A 119 -7.29 11.16 -15.60
CA LEU A 119 -7.71 10.18 -16.61
C LEU A 119 -8.43 8.96 -16.00
#